data_AF-A0A2N8N8W3-F1
#
_entry.id   AF-A0A2N8N8W3-F1
#
_cell.length_a   1.000
_cell.length_b   1.000
_cell.length_c   1.000
_cell.angle_alpha   90.00
_cell.angle_beta   90.00
_cell.angle_gamma   90.00
#
_symmetry.space_group_name_H-M   'P 1'
#
loop_
_entity.id
_entity.type
_entity.pdbx_description
1 polymer ?
#
loop_
_entity_poly.entity_id
_entity_poly.type
_entity_poly.pdbx_seq_one_letter_code
_entity_poly.pdbx_strand_id
1 'polypeptide(L)'
;MSKRKRGSLVKELRDEKARVGIYEQVDHPLFSFKYLQEDSIDKYDVNKGGKPYFDFLMRLKKLSELGWKVIRTSGRHGFGMEKVSRSRIIPQKPLPPFITPEVEDLHVFRSKGDNTALVGWQMEKVFYIFYIELRHGDIYRHS
;
A
#
# COMPACT_ATOMS: atom_id res chain seq x y z
N MET A 1 -29.98 -28.40 -29.86
CA MET A 1 -29.68 -27.08 -29.23
C MET A 1 -28.46 -27.23 -28.32
N SER A 2 -27.38 -26.52 -28.65
CA SER A 2 -26.06 -26.65 -27.99
C SER A 2 -26.01 -25.86 -26.68
N LYS A 3 -25.63 -26.52 -25.58
CA LYS A 3 -25.35 -25.86 -24.28
C LYS A 3 -23.96 -25.21 -24.34
N ARG A 4 -23.90 -23.88 -24.44
CA ARG A 4 -22.66 -23.11 -24.28
C ARG A 4 -22.14 -23.29 -22.84
N LYS A 5 -20.99 -23.96 -22.68
CA LYS A 5 -20.19 -23.89 -21.44
C LYS A 5 -19.71 -22.44 -21.27
N ARG A 6 -20.16 -21.75 -20.22
CA ARG A 6 -19.49 -20.53 -19.74
C ARG A 6 -18.12 -20.95 -19.20
N GLY A 7 -17.06 -20.68 -19.95
CA GLY A 7 -15.70 -20.74 -19.42
C GLY A 7 -15.57 -19.70 -18.30
N SER A 8 -14.95 -20.08 -17.18
CA SER A 8 -14.48 -19.13 -16.17
C SER A 8 -13.57 -18.11 -16.85
N LEU A 9 -13.82 -16.82 -16.62
CA LEU A 9 -13.08 -15.71 -17.24
C LEU A 9 -11.69 -15.48 -16.60
N VAL A 10 -11.32 -16.27 -15.59
CA VAL A 10 -10.01 -16.22 -14.94
C VAL A 10 -9.44 -17.63 -14.90
N LYS A 11 -8.26 -17.81 -15.50
CA LYS A 11 -7.46 -19.03 -15.40
C LYS A 11 -6.79 -18.98 -14.03
N GLU A 12 -7.43 -19.52 -13.00
CA GLU A 12 -6.73 -19.83 -11.77
C GLU A 12 -5.58 -20.78 -12.13
N LEU A 13 -4.34 -20.35 -11.89
CA LEU A 13 -3.14 -21.15 -12.07
C LEU A 13 -3.12 -22.23 -10.99
N ARG A 14 -3.95 -23.27 -11.16
CA ARG A 14 -3.95 -24.45 -10.31
C ARG A 14 -2.98 -25.45 -10.91
N ASP A 15 -1.73 -25.42 -10.43
CA ASP A 15 -0.82 -26.55 -10.59
C ASP A 15 -1.09 -27.55 -9.46
N GLU A 16 -1.44 -28.79 -9.81
CA GLU A 16 -1.93 -29.81 -8.87
C GLU A 16 -0.83 -30.45 -8.00
N LYS A 17 0.41 -29.93 -8.02
CA LYS A 17 1.56 -30.48 -7.28
C LYS A 17 2.26 -29.46 -6.39
N ALA A 18 1.50 -28.86 -5.47
CA ALA A 18 1.91 -28.47 -4.11
C ALA A 18 0.74 -27.69 -3.51
N ARG A 19 0.14 -28.17 -2.41
CA ARG A 19 -0.90 -27.43 -1.67
C ARG A 19 -0.30 -26.30 -0.84
N VAL A 20 0.54 -25.48 -1.45
CA VAL A 20 0.95 -24.19 -0.92
C VAL A 20 -0.06 -23.24 -1.53
N GLY A 21 -0.99 -22.73 -0.72
CA GLY A 21 -2.01 -21.80 -1.21
C GLY A 21 -1.37 -20.63 -1.96
N ILE A 22 -2.12 -19.98 -2.84
CA ILE A 22 -1.62 -18.84 -3.63
C ILE A 22 -0.99 -17.79 -2.70
N TYR A 23 -1.53 -17.62 -1.49
CA TYR A 23 -1.05 -16.67 -0.50
C TYR A 23 0.37 -16.98 0.00
N GLU A 24 0.68 -18.24 0.22
CA GLU A 24 1.98 -18.71 0.71
C GLU A 24 3.08 -18.58 -0.35
N GLN A 25 2.69 -18.51 -1.63
CA GLN A 25 3.59 -18.24 -2.76
C GLN A 25 3.84 -16.73 -2.97
N VAL A 26 3.03 -15.86 -2.37
CA VAL A 26 3.21 -14.40 -2.51
C VAL A 26 4.43 -13.96 -1.69
N ASP A 27 5.40 -13.37 -2.37
CA ASP A 27 6.61 -12.79 -1.77
C ASP A 27 6.65 -11.27 -1.83
N HIS A 28 5.67 -10.64 -2.48
CA HIS A 28 5.53 -9.21 -2.69
C HIS A 28 4.39 -8.61 -1.84
N PRO A 29 4.27 -7.28 -1.76
CA PRO A 29 3.17 -6.64 -1.04
C PRO A 29 1.82 -6.81 -1.74
N LEU A 30 0.81 -7.16 -0.94
CA LEU A 30 -0.60 -6.99 -1.29
C LEU A 30 -1.12 -5.73 -0.63
N PHE A 31 -1.68 -4.80 -1.39
CA PHE A 31 -2.17 -3.53 -0.84
C PHE A 31 -3.64 -3.62 -0.47
N SER A 32 -3.96 -3.26 0.78
CA SER A 32 -5.33 -3.19 1.27
C SER A 32 -5.72 -1.75 1.58
N PHE A 33 -6.81 -1.30 0.95
CA PHE A 33 -7.39 0.03 1.18
C PHE A 33 -8.50 0.02 2.25
N LYS A 34 -8.73 -1.11 2.93
CA LYS A 34 -9.83 -1.27 3.91
C LYS A 34 -9.86 -0.18 5.00
N TYR A 35 -8.68 0.33 5.37
CA TYR A 35 -8.52 1.32 6.43
C TYR A 35 -7.97 2.66 5.91
N LEU A 36 -8.05 2.90 4.60
CA LEU A 36 -7.64 4.16 4.02
C LEU A 36 -8.56 5.27 4.56
N GLN A 37 -7.97 6.31 5.13
CA GLN A 37 -8.72 7.43 5.68
C GLN A 37 -9.03 8.48 4.61
N GLU A 38 -10.23 9.06 4.73
CA GLU A 38 -10.78 10.04 3.78
C GLU A 38 -9.90 11.28 3.59
N ASP A 39 -9.10 11.67 4.60
CA ASP A 39 -8.15 12.80 4.49
C ASP A 39 -7.12 12.63 3.35
N SER A 40 -6.94 11.41 2.88
CA SER A 40 -6.05 11.05 1.77
C SER A 40 -6.68 11.25 0.40
N ILE A 41 -8.01 11.31 0.32
CA ILE A 41 -8.78 11.35 -0.93
C ILE A 41 -9.58 12.64 -1.07
N ASP A 42 -10.09 13.20 0.02
CA ASP A 42 -10.93 14.40 0.04
C ASP A 42 -10.16 15.68 -0.31
N LYS A 43 -8.83 15.64 -0.19
CA LYS A 43 -7.93 16.75 -0.57
C LYS A 43 -7.63 16.80 -2.07
N TYR A 44 -8.52 16.25 -2.90
CA TYR A 44 -8.37 16.25 -4.34
C TYR A 44 -8.15 17.67 -4.87
N ASP A 45 -7.01 17.89 -5.54
CA ASP A 45 -6.74 19.14 -6.21
C ASP A 45 -7.26 19.08 -7.65
N VAL A 46 -8.44 19.65 -7.89
CA VAL A 46 -9.02 19.71 -9.23
C VAL A 46 -8.06 20.35 -10.25
N ASN A 47 -7.19 21.26 -9.81
CA ASN A 47 -6.23 21.94 -10.69
C ASN A 47 -5.04 21.05 -11.05
N LYS A 48 -4.67 20.08 -10.22
CA LYS A 48 -3.62 19.08 -10.54
C LYS A 48 -4.18 17.86 -11.26
N GLY A 49 -5.50 17.72 -11.32
CA GLY A 49 -6.18 16.62 -11.97
C GLY A 49 -5.77 15.26 -11.42
N GLY A 50 -5.91 14.21 -12.25
CA GLY A 50 -5.63 12.83 -11.86
C GLY A 50 -4.15 12.44 -11.74
N LYS A 51 -3.20 13.30 -12.10
CA LYS A 51 -1.77 12.93 -12.18
C LYS A 51 -1.20 12.39 -10.86
N PRO A 52 -1.45 12.99 -9.68
CA PRO A 52 -0.94 12.45 -8.41
C PRO A 52 -1.42 11.03 -8.12
N TYR A 53 -2.67 10.68 -8.46
CA TYR A 53 -3.17 9.31 -8.29
C TYR A 53 -2.59 8.37 -9.33
N PHE A 54 -2.40 8.82 -10.57
CA PHE A 54 -1.72 8.03 -11.59
C PHE A 54 -0.30 7.66 -11.13
N ASP A 55 0.49 8.63 -10.68
CA ASP A 55 1.85 8.40 -10.19
C ASP A 55 1.85 7.43 -8.99
N PHE A 56 0.87 7.57 -8.09
CA PHE A 56 0.67 6.67 -6.96
C PHE A 56 0.32 5.23 -7.39
N LEU A 57 -0.59 5.05 -8.35
CA LEU A 57 -0.93 3.73 -8.89
C LEU A 57 0.27 3.07 -9.57
N MET A 58 1.06 3.84 -10.32
CA MET A 58 2.30 3.35 -10.93
C MET A 58 3.32 2.93 -9.86
N ARG A 59 3.38 3.65 -8.74
CA ARG A 59 4.20 3.29 -7.59
C ARG A 59 3.77 1.97 -6.97
N LEU A 60 2.48 1.78 -6.71
CA LEU A 60 1.94 0.52 -6.16
C LEU A 60 2.21 -0.66 -7.11
N LYS A 61 2.01 -0.46 -8.42
CA LYS A 61 2.35 -1.46 -9.43
C LYS A 61 3.82 -1.88 -9.34
N LYS A 62 4.74 -0.92 -9.25
CA LYS A 62 6.17 -1.22 -9.13
C LYS A 62 6.49 -1.94 -7.82
N LEU A 63 5.91 -1.52 -6.69
CA LEU A 63 6.09 -2.21 -5.42
C LEU A 63 5.56 -3.65 -5.45
N SER A 64 4.44 -3.90 -6.14
CA SER A 64 3.87 -5.26 -6.29
C SER A 64 4.73 -6.19 -7.17
N GLU A 65 5.66 -5.65 -7.95
CA GLU A 65 6.63 -6.42 -8.73
C GLU A 65 7.88 -6.75 -7.90
N LEU A 66 8.02 -6.19 -6.70
CA LEU A 66 9.19 -6.36 -5.83
C LEU A 66 8.86 -7.28 -4.65
N GLY A 67 9.67 -8.30 -4.44
CA GLY A 67 9.61 -9.10 -3.22
C GLY A 67 10.00 -8.28 -1.98
N TRP A 68 9.45 -8.64 -0.82
CA TRP A 68 9.72 -7.98 0.47
C TRP A 68 11.21 -7.85 0.78
N LYS A 69 12.03 -8.85 0.43
CA LYS A 69 13.48 -8.82 0.62
C LYS A 69 14.15 -7.64 -0.10
N VAL A 70 13.74 -7.37 -1.33
CA VAL A 70 14.25 -6.25 -2.13
C VAL A 70 13.78 -4.92 -1.54
N ILE A 71 12.51 -4.86 -1.13
CA ILE A 71 11.96 -3.67 -0.48
C ILE A 71 12.72 -3.31 0.81
N ARG A 72 12.99 -4.29 1.68
CA ARG A 72 13.69 -4.07 2.96
C ARG A 72 15.13 -3.58 2.81
N THR A 73 15.77 -3.84 1.67
CA THR A 73 17.17 -3.46 1.39
C THR A 73 17.29 -2.24 0.48
N SER A 74 16.18 -1.77 -0.08
CA SER A 74 16.14 -0.58 -0.94
C SER A 74 16.20 0.71 -0.12
N GLY A 75 16.77 1.77 -0.69
CA GLY A 75 16.74 3.10 -0.09
C GLY A 75 15.34 3.74 -0.11
N ARG A 76 15.07 4.66 0.82
CA ARG A 76 13.73 5.29 1.01
C ARG A 76 13.20 6.03 -0.22
N HIS A 77 14.08 6.73 -0.96
CA HIS A 77 13.70 7.42 -2.21
C HIS A 77 13.60 6.44 -3.40
N GLY A 78 14.20 5.25 -3.27
CA GLY A 78 13.98 4.10 -4.15
C GLY A 78 12.63 3.46 -3.85
N PHE A 79 12.56 2.16 -3.58
CA PHE A 79 11.33 1.46 -3.17
C PHE A 79 11.39 0.94 -1.73
N GLY A 80 12.28 1.53 -0.93
CA GLY A 80 12.50 1.16 0.47
C GLY A 80 11.35 1.60 1.38
N MET A 81 11.27 0.91 2.52
CA MET A 81 10.34 1.22 3.61
C MET A 81 11.07 1.92 4.75
N GLU A 82 10.45 2.91 5.36
CA GLU A 82 10.94 3.59 6.56
C GLU A 82 9.88 3.54 7.67
N LYS A 83 10.27 4.00 8.87
CA LYS A 83 9.37 4.14 10.00
C LYS A 83 9.04 5.60 10.25
N VAL A 84 7.83 5.85 10.72
CA VAL A 84 7.39 7.17 11.15
C VAL A 84 6.73 7.09 12.50
N SER A 85 7.14 7.96 13.43
CA SER A 85 6.46 8.02 14.72
C SER A 85 4.99 8.40 14.52
N ARG A 86 4.10 7.63 15.14
CA ARG A 86 2.65 7.87 15.18
C ARG A 86 2.33 9.30 15.63
N SER A 87 3.13 9.87 16.53
CA SER A 87 2.96 11.25 17.00
C SER A 87 3.17 12.32 15.92
N ARG A 88 3.85 11.98 14.81
CA ARG A 88 4.12 12.88 13.68
C ARG A 88 3.06 12.82 12.59
N ILE A 89 2.12 11.87 12.67
CA ILE A 89 0.96 11.82 11.78
C ILE A 89 0.05 13.01 12.11
N ILE A 90 -0.36 13.76 11.09
CA ILE A 90 -1.13 14.99 11.30
C ILE A 90 -2.60 14.66 11.54
N PRO A 91 -3.26 13.78 10.74
CA PRO A 91 -4.57 13.29 11.10
C PRO A 91 -4.45 12.39 12.35
N GLN A 92 -4.80 12.92 13.52
CA GLN A 92 -4.84 12.16 14.77
C GLN A 92 -6.15 11.36 14.90
N LYS A 93 -6.56 10.71 13.81
CA LYS A 93 -7.78 9.88 13.77
C LYS A 93 -7.50 8.50 14.35
N PRO A 94 -8.52 7.79 14.86
CA PRO A 94 -8.36 6.42 15.35
C PRO A 94 -7.72 5.51 14.30
N LEU A 95 -6.68 4.78 14.69
CA LEU A 95 -6.05 3.76 13.87
C LEU A 95 -6.88 2.46 13.92
N PRO A 96 -6.67 1.52 12.99
CA PRO A 96 -7.39 0.25 13.01
C PRO A 96 -7.21 -0.52 14.33
N PRO A 97 -8.20 -1.32 14.76
CA PRO A 97 -8.17 -1.98 16.08
C PRO A 97 -6.98 -2.92 16.33
N PHE A 98 -6.33 -3.41 15.26
CA PHE A 98 -5.14 -4.25 15.38
C PHE A 98 -3.85 -3.47 15.63
N ILE A 99 -3.89 -2.13 15.55
CA ILE A 99 -2.78 -1.26 15.96
C ILE A 99 -3.00 -0.92 17.43
N THR A 100 -2.20 -1.55 18.30
CA THR A 100 -2.31 -1.35 19.74
C THR A 100 -1.69 -0.01 20.18
N PRO A 101 -2.02 0.51 21.37
CA PRO A 101 -1.44 1.76 21.88
C PRO A 101 0.08 1.77 21.97
N GLU A 102 0.72 0.61 22.16
CA GLU A 102 2.17 0.43 22.29
C GLU A 102 2.91 0.57 20.95
N VAL A 103 2.19 0.59 19.81
CA VAL A 103 2.80 0.83 18.50
C VAL A 103 3.16 2.31 18.38
N GLU A 104 4.44 2.62 18.58
CA GLU A 104 4.99 3.97 18.51
C GLU A 104 5.27 4.44 17.07
N ASP A 105 5.58 3.51 16.17
CA ASP A 105 5.95 3.78 14.78
C ASP A 105 5.05 3.06 13.78
N LEU A 106 4.74 3.72 12.67
CA LEU A 106 4.08 3.16 11.49
C LEU A 106 5.07 2.96 10.34
N HIS A 107 4.68 2.17 9.34
CA HIS A 107 5.49 1.95 8.14
C HIS A 107 5.17 2.97 7.05
N VAL A 108 6.21 3.37 6.31
CA VAL A 108 6.11 4.37 5.25
C VAL A 108 6.83 3.92 3.99
N PHE A 109 6.15 4.08 2.85
CA PHE A 109 6.77 4.17 1.54
C PHE A 109 6.70 5.61 1.03
N ARG A 110 7.50 5.97 0.03
CA ARG A 110 7.21 7.17 -0.77
C ARG A 110 6.09 6.89 -1.74
N SER A 111 5.06 7.74 -1.77
CA SER A 111 3.85 7.54 -2.58
C SER A 111 4.11 7.79 -4.06
N LYS A 112 5.04 8.68 -4.41
CA LYS A 112 5.40 9.02 -5.81
C LYS A 112 6.91 9.09 -6.09
N GLY A 113 7.74 8.61 -5.16
CA GLY A 113 9.21 8.68 -5.27
C GLY A 113 9.80 10.06 -4.93
N ASP A 114 8.96 11.02 -4.56
CA ASP A 114 9.32 12.30 -3.97
C ASP A 114 9.21 12.23 -2.44
N ASN A 115 9.14 13.40 -1.78
CA ASN A 115 8.98 13.46 -0.33
C ASN A 115 7.56 13.20 0.15
N THR A 116 6.62 12.75 -0.70
CA THR A 116 5.28 12.40 -0.24
C THR A 116 5.20 10.95 0.26
N ALA A 117 4.51 10.73 1.37
CA ALA A 117 4.42 9.46 2.09
C ALA A 117 3.17 8.63 1.74
N LEU A 118 3.32 7.31 1.81
CA LEU A 118 2.27 6.30 1.87
C LEU A 118 2.42 5.61 3.23
N VAL A 119 1.54 5.91 4.16
CA VAL A 119 1.62 5.45 5.55
C VAL A 119 0.68 4.26 5.76
N GLY A 120 1.16 3.25 6.47
CA GLY A 120 0.38 2.07 6.77
C GLY A 120 1.04 1.11 7.75
N TRP A 121 0.55 -0.12 7.74
CA TRP A 121 1.10 -1.21 8.53
C TRP A 121 1.21 -2.47 7.68
N GLN A 122 2.31 -3.20 7.86
CA GLN A 122 2.50 -4.49 7.21
C GLN A 122 2.12 -5.60 8.19
N MET A 123 1.14 -6.41 7.82
CA MET A 123 0.83 -7.68 8.46
C MET A 123 1.07 -8.79 7.44
N GLU A 124 2.04 -9.65 7.70
CA GLU A 124 2.44 -10.72 6.77
C GLU A 124 2.69 -10.20 5.34
N LYS A 125 1.89 -10.60 4.34
CA LYS A 125 2.03 -10.15 2.95
C LYS A 125 1.23 -8.89 2.64
N VAL A 126 0.33 -8.48 3.54
CA VAL A 126 -0.58 -7.38 3.32
C VAL A 126 -0.03 -6.09 3.92
N PHE A 127 0.06 -5.06 3.09
CA PHE A 127 0.25 -3.70 3.53
C PHE A 127 -1.10 -2.99 3.59
N TYR A 128 -1.58 -2.74 4.81
CA TYR A 128 -2.79 -1.96 5.05
C TYR A 128 -2.45 -0.47 4.96
N ILE A 129 -3.01 0.19 3.95
CA ILE A 129 -2.81 1.61 3.73
C ILE A 129 -3.75 2.38 4.65
N PHE A 130 -3.18 3.29 5.45
CA PHE A 130 -3.95 4.19 6.32
C PHE A 130 -4.04 5.58 5.71
N TYR A 131 -2.92 6.08 5.17
CA TYR A 131 -2.85 7.42 4.59
C TYR A 131 -2.07 7.45 3.29
N ILE A 132 -2.52 8.30 2.36
CA ILE A 132 -1.79 8.66 1.15
C ILE A 132 -1.55 10.16 1.20
N GLU A 133 -0.29 10.56 1.26
CA GLU A 133 0.09 11.95 1.15
C GLU A 133 0.21 12.32 -0.33
N LEU A 134 -0.68 13.21 -0.79
CA LEU A 134 -0.67 13.70 -2.17
C LEU A 134 0.10 15.03 -2.28
N ARG A 135 0.09 15.83 -1.21
CA ARG A 135 0.87 17.06 -1.06
C ARG A 135 1.75 16.95 0.18
N HIS A 136 3.01 17.36 0.04
CA HIS A 136 3.99 17.23 1.11
C HIS A 136 3.56 18.02 2.36
N GLY A 137 3.57 17.36 3.51
CA GLY A 137 3.21 17.94 4.80
C GLY A 137 1.73 17.81 5.17
N ASP A 138 0.90 17.19 4.35
CA ASP A 138 -0.54 17.05 4.64
C ASP A 138 -0.85 15.93 5.64
N ILE A 139 -0.04 14.88 5.63
CA ILE A 139 -0.29 13.64 6.38
C ILE A 139 0.75 13.46 7.48
N TYR A 140 1.97 13.90 7.23
CA TYR A 140 3.10 13.64 8.09
C TYR A 140 3.99 14.87 8.17
N ARG A 141 4.42 15.22 9.39
CA ARG A 141 5.44 16.25 9.58
C ARG A 141 6.80 15.71 9.16
N HIS A 142 7.26 16.06 7.96
CA HIS A 142 8.61 15.75 7.49
C HIS A 142 9.66 16.48 8.33
N SER A 143 10.82 15.86 8.51
CA SER A 143 12.00 16.42 9.19
C SER A 143 13.01 16.86 8.17
#